data_AF-A0A6L9Q6M1-F1
#
_entry.id   AF-A0A6L9Q6M1-F1
#
_cell.length_a   1.000
_cell.length_b   1.000
_cell.length_c   1.000
_cell.angle_alpha   90.00
_cell.angle_beta   90.00
_cell.angle_gamma   90.00
#
_symmetry.space_group_name_H-M   'P 1'
#
loop_
_entity.id
_entity.type
_entity.pdbx_description
1 polymer ?
#
loop_
_entity_poly.entity_id
_entity_poly.type
_entity_poly.pdbx_seq_one_letter_code
_entity_poly.pdbx_strand_id
1 'polypeptide(L)'
;MAMAVGVLSVTTMATWRKSQTDQADFQSGADLRLAPATTTGGGGGPATLGQGGRFAALPGVTAATAVLRTEADLGNEPATLLAADTAALGRVLRVQPDLRRDLRLGELAKARPAAPALTLPGRPARLLFDLRLTRTGPAHGGDEPAADARYKVAVTVTDAHGLARRAELPAFPADGDDHTVALDVADLAGPDGVPSYPLSVRGVHYAYDENPYTGPLDLRVLGVRGDGTGDAARPSGGLRWDVFAFSPDPTKPLEPKAKAAGDALAEIALPATADPNPSRGIYSSATGAAVHAIPATAAPSQRGLGNSDLQPAVPGVITREMAERAKVGVGGTVTVSTVDGDQPIKVLGIAPALPTVPAGEPGVLVDLPALTQSRIAADGVTTDSIEPGEWWASARGGGTAAAVRALTAHPAWGEVAADRVKVRAELRDAPLGAALQGALVLGFAAALAFAVIAFVVNAAVTAGERTREFAVLRALGVHPRQVAGMLAIEQAYLVVLGLLGGTFLGLAVARLVVPHVVLSVQSAQPYPPA
;
A
#
# COMPACT_ATOMS: atom_id res chain seq x y z
N MET A 1 11.32 23.53 43.01
CA MET A 1 10.08 22.71 42.86
C MET A 1 9.23 23.15 41.67
N ALA A 2 8.68 24.38 41.64
CA ALA A 2 7.84 24.83 40.52
C ALA A 2 8.47 24.69 39.13
N MET A 3 9.76 25.02 38.98
CA MET A 3 10.50 24.80 37.74
C MET A 3 10.65 23.32 37.38
N ALA A 4 10.89 22.46 38.38
CA ALA A 4 11.01 21.03 38.15
C ALA A 4 9.68 20.45 37.63
N VAL A 5 8.56 20.87 38.25
CA VAL A 5 7.20 20.51 37.81
C VAL A 5 6.92 21.07 36.41
N GLY A 6 7.27 22.33 36.14
CA GLY A 6 7.07 22.94 34.82
C GLY A 6 7.84 22.23 33.71
N VAL A 7 9.13 21.94 33.93
CA VAL A 7 9.97 21.20 32.97
C VAL A 7 9.45 19.79 32.75
N LEU A 8 9.03 19.09 33.82
CA LEU A 8 8.42 17.77 33.71
C LEU A 8 7.12 17.83 32.89
N SER A 9 6.22 18.78 33.18
CA SER A 9 4.96 18.96 32.44
C SER A 9 5.21 19.24 30.96
N VAL A 10 6.14 20.14 30.62
CA VAL A 10 6.48 20.45 29.22
C VAL A 10 7.08 19.24 28.51
N THR A 11 7.98 18.51 29.16
CA THR A 11 8.63 17.32 28.58
C THR A 11 7.60 16.22 28.33
N THR A 12 6.75 15.92 29.31
CA THR A 12 5.66 14.94 29.17
C THR A 12 4.71 15.33 28.04
N MET A 13 4.34 16.61 27.95
CA MET A 13 3.46 17.11 26.89
C MET A 13 4.09 17.05 25.50
N ALA A 14 5.39 17.32 25.39
CA ALA A 14 6.13 17.20 24.13
C ALA A 14 6.22 15.73 23.68
N THR A 15 6.55 14.80 24.58
CA THR A 15 6.62 13.36 24.32
C THR A 15 5.25 12.82 23.91
N TRP A 16 4.19 13.22 24.62
CA TRP A 16 2.81 12.82 24.29
C TRP A 16 2.39 13.30 22.90
N ARG A 17 2.63 14.58 22.58
CA ARG A 17 2.30 15.15 21.27
C ARG A 17 3.07 14.48 20.13
N LYS A 18 4.34 14.11 20.39
CA LYS A 18 5.13 13.31 19.45
C LYS A 18 4.52 11.92 19.27
N SER A 19 4.21 11.23 20.35
CA SER A 19 3.57 9.90 20.32
C SER A 19 2.25 9.91 19.54
N GLN A 20 1.35 10.86 19.78
CA GLN A 20 0.10 11.01 19.01
C GLN A 20 0.35 11.25 17.51
N THR A 21 1.42 11.98 17.17
CA THR A 21 1.77 12.21 15.77
C THR A 21 2.28 10.92 15.14
N ASP A 22 3.15 10.20 15.84
CA ASP A 22 3.71 8.93 15.36
C ASP A 22 2.60 7.85 15.23
N GLN A 23 1.63 7.83 16.15
CA GLN A 23 0.41 7.00 16.07
C GLN A 23 -0.46 7.37 14.87
N ALA A 24 -0.74 8.66 14.67
CA ALA A 24 -1.54 9.12 13.53
C ALA A 24 -0.86 8.74 12.21
N ASP A 25 0.45 8.95 12.10
CA ASP A 25 1.26 8.61 10.94
C ASP A 25 1.18 7.10 10.67
N PHE A 26 1.34 6.28 11.70
CA PHE A 26 1.29 4.82 11.57
C PHE A 26 -0.11 4.27 11.21
N GLN A 27 -1.17 4.78 11.84
CA GLN A 27 -2.55 4.36 11.59
C GLN A 27 -3.04 4.79 10.20
N SER A 28 -2.62 5.99 9.75
CA SER A 28 -2.96 6.49 8.42
C SER A 28 -2.06 5.91 7.32
N GLY A 29 -0.80 5.59 7.60
CA GLY A 29 0.19 5.07 6.66
C GLY A 29 0.65 6.08 5.59
N ALA A 30 -0.21 7.02 5.20
CA ALA A 30 0.02 8.08 4.22
C ALA A 30 -0.72 9.36 4.66
N ASP A 31 -0.61 10.46 3.90
CA ASP A 31 -1.40 11.67 4.21
C ASP A 31 -2.90 11.43 3.92
N LEU A 32 -3.20 10.71 2.85
CA LEU A 32 -4.55 10.24 2.49
C LEU A 32 -4.52 8.76 2.10
N ARG A 33 -5.50 8.01 2.56
CA ARG A 33 -5.88 6.71 1.99
C ARG A 33 -7.22 6.86 1.29
N LEU A 34 -7.25 6.45 0.04
CA LEU A 34 -8.38 6.57 -0.86
C LEU A 34 -8.83 5.15 -1.24
N ALA A 35 -10.12 4.96 -1.45
CA ALA A 35 -10.69 3.69 -1.87
C ALA A 35 -11.62 3.89 -3.09
N PRO A 36 -11.87 2.84 -3.88
CA PRO A 36 -12.90 2.85 -4.92
C PRO A 36 -14.26 3.25 -4.33
N ALA A 37 -15.14 3.80 -5.17
CA ALA A 37 -16.48 4.16 -4.73
C ALA A 37 -17.28 2.89 -4.39
N THR A 38 -17.83 2.81 -3.19
CA THR A 38 -18.61 1.66 -2.69
C THR A 38 -20.08 1.68 -3.14
N THR A 39 -20.58 2.83 -3.59
CA THR A 39 -21.97 2.98 -4.04
C THR A 39 -22.13 2.59 -5.51
N THR A 40 -22.64 1.39 -5.74
CA THR A 40 -23.04 0.81 -7.03
C THR A 40 -24.22 1.53 -7.74
N GLY A 41 -24.57 2.75 -7.32
CA GLY A 41 -25.70 3.53 -7.84
C GLY A 41 -25.46 4.23 -9.20
N GLY A 42 -24.33 4.00 -9.84
CA GLY A 42 -24.06 4.47 -11.19
C GLY A 42 -22.65 4.08 -11.61
N GLY A 43 -22.53 3.13 -12.54
CA GLY A 43 -21.27 2.64 -13.11
C GLY A 43 -20.53 3.70 -13.95
N GLY A 44 -20.16 4.83 -13.35
CA GLY A 44 -19.61 6.00 -14.01
C GLY A 44 -18.31 6.51 -13.42
N GLY A 45 -17.62 5.69 -12.62
CA GLY A 45 -16.34 6.05 -11.99
C GLY A 45 -15.12 5.49 -12.74
N PRO A 46 -13.92 5.98 -12.44
CA PRO A 46 -12.69 5.40 -12.95
C PRO A 46 -12.58 3.91 -12.62
N ALA A 47 -12.18 3.11 -13.60
CA ALA A 47 -11.78 1.72 -13.40
C ALA A 47 -10.35 1.64 -12.84
N THR A 48 -9.92 0.45 -12.42
CA THR A 48 -8.64 0.19 -11.72
C THR A 48 -7.43 0.85 -12.38
N LEU A 49 -7.29 0.77 -13.71
CA LEU A 49 -6.16 1.39 -14.44
C LEU A 49 -6.28 2.91 -14.57
N GLY A 50 -7.47 3.48 -14.40
CA GLY A 50 -7.72 4.93 -14.41
C GLY A 50 -7.75 5.58 -13.03
N GLN A 51 -7.96 4.80 -11.96
CA GLN A 51 -8.07 5.31 -10.59
C GLN A 51 -6.75 5.89 -10.07
N GLY A 52 -5.63 5.20 -10.29
CA GLY A 52 -4.32 5.64 -9.82
C GLY A 52 -3.94 7.04 -10.32
N GLY A 53 -4.08 7.29 -11.63
CA GLY A 53 -3.84 8.62 -12.19
C GLY A 53 -4.88 9.65 -11.77
N ARG A 54 -6.15 9.25 -11.60
CA ARG A 54 -7.20 10.16 -11.12
C ARG A 54 -6.91 10.65 -9.69
N PHE A 55 -6.50 9.75 -8.80
CA PHE A 55 -6.10 10.10 -7.44
C PHE A 55 -4.81 10.92 -7.40
N ALA A 56 -3.82 10.60 -8.24
CA ALA A 56 -2.61 11.40 -8.38
C ALA A 56 -2.89 12.82 -8.89
N ALA A 57 -3.96 13.02 -9.66
CA ALA A 57 -4.39 14.32 -10.19
C ALA A 57 -5.22 15.16 -9.20
N LEU A 58 -5.56 14.63 -8.01
CA LEU A 58 -6.34 15.39 -7.02
C LEU A 58 -5.58 16.65 -6.54
N PRO A 59 -6.28 17.77 -6.30
CA PRO A 59 -5.66 19.01 -5.87
C PRO A 59 -4.82 18.85 -4.60
N GLY A 60 -3.53 19.17 -4.69
CA GLY A 60 -2.62 19.09 -3.55
C GLY A 60 -1.89 17.75 -3.39
N VAL A 61 -2.32 16.69 -4.08
CA VAL A 61 -1.60 15.41 -4.10
C VAL A 61 -0.27 15.57 -4.84
N THR A 62 0.79 14.96 -4.30
CA THR A 62 2.15 15.01 -4.88
C THR A 62 2.65 13.65 -5.34
N ALA A 63 2.08 12.57 -4.81
CA ALA A 63 2.31 11.20 -5.25
C ALA A 63 1.14 10.33 -4.77
N ALA A 64 0.82 9.29 -5.53
CA ALA A 64 -0.12 8.26 -5.16
C ALA A 64 0.43 6.90 -5.60
N THR A 65 0.11 5.85 -4.85
CA THR A 65 0.42 4.46 -5.21
C THR A 65 -0.74 3.58 -4.82
N ALA A 66 -1.03 2.57 -5.63
CA ALA A 66 -1.97 1.52 -5.26
C ALA A 66 -1.37 0.64 -4.16
N VAL A 67 -2.25 0.16 -3.29
CA VAL A 67 -1.96 -0.82 -2.25
C VAL A 67 -3.07 -1.88 -2.30
N LEU A 68 -2.66 -3.12 -2.47
CA LEU A 68 -3.53 -4.29 -2.31
C LEU A 68 -3.44 -4.72 -0.86
N ARG A 69 -4.60 -4.85 -0.22
CA ARG A 69 -4.74 -5.44 1.11
C ARG A 69 -5.52 -6.73 0.96
N THR A 70 -4.92 -7.83 1.38
CA THR A 70 -5.51 -9.15 1.31
C THR A 70 -5.53 -9.75 2.71
N GLU A 71 -6.71 -10.19 3.14
CA GLU A 71 -6.84 -11.06 4.30
C GLU A 71 -6.14 -12.38 3.99
N ALA A 72 -5.31 -12.82 4.92
CA ALA A 72 -4.54 -14.04 4.78
C ALA A 72 -4.54 -14.79 6.10
N ASP A 73 -4.13 -16.06 6.07
CA ASP A 73 -3.97 -16.86 7.28
C ASP A 73 -2.53 -17.36 7.40
N LEU A 74 -1.99 -17.28 8.62
CA LEU A 74 -0.76 -17.95 9.01
C LEU A 74 -1.13 -19.24 9.76
N GLY A 75 -1.32 -20.32 9.02
CA GLY A 75 -1.91 -21.55 9.57
C GLY A 75 -3.40 -21.33 9.84
N ASN A 76 -3.79 -21.21 11.11
CA ASN A 76 -5.19 -20.96 11.53
C ASN A 76 -5.39 -19.56 12.15
N GLU A 77 -4.36 -18.72 12.12
CA GLU A 77 -4.38 -17.39 12.72
C GLU A 77 -4.50 -16.33 11.62
N PRO A 78 -5.35 -15.31 11.80
CA PRO A 78 -5.50 -14.25 10.80
C PRO A 78 -4.20 -13.47 10.65
N ALA A 79 -3.91 -13.08 9.41
CA ALA A 79 -2.77 -12.30 9.00
C ALA A 79 -3.18 -11.28 7.92
N THR A 80 -2.38 -10.23 7.76
CA THR A 80 -2.60 -9.25 6.68
C THR A 80 -1.45 -9.31 5.68
N LEU A 81 -1.78 -9.50 4.40
CA LEU A 81 -0.85 -9.27 3.29
C LEU A 81 -1.11 -7.88 2.71
N LEU A 82 -0.07 -7.04 2.72
CA LEU A 82 -0.02 -5.76 2.03
C LEU A 82 0.89 -5.88 0.82
N ALA A 83 0.43 -5.46 -0.35
CA ALA A 83 1.26 -5.35 -1.53
C ALA A 83 1.20 -3.92 -2.09
N ALA A 84 2.35 -3.31 -2.31
CA ALA A 84 2.44 -1.96 -2.88
C ALA A 84 3.63 -1.85 -3.86
N ASP A 85 3.62 -0.88 -4.77
CA ASP A 85 4.82 -0.54 -5.56
C ASP A 85 5.89 0.01 -4.60
N THR A 86 6.82 -0.84 -4.15
CA THR A 86 7.81 -0.48 -3.12
C THR A 86 8.80 0.59 -3.60
N ALA A 87 8.96 0.78 -4.91
CA ALA A 87 9.74 1.88 -5.48
C ALA A 87 9.03 3.24 -5.35
N ALA A 88 7.69 3.26 -5.40
CA ALA A 88 6.87 4.46 -5.24
C ALA A 88 6.45 4.70 -3.78
N LEU A 89 6.26 3.64 -2.98
CA LEU A 89 5.71 3.67 -1.62
C LEU A 89 6.48 4.62 -0.71
N GLY A 90 7.81 4.70 -0.87
CA GLY A 90 8.64 5.62 -0.09
C GLY A 90 8.21 7.10 -0.22
N ARG A 91 7.61 7.53 -1.33
CA ARG A 91 7.19 8.93 -1.49
C ARG A 91 5.92 9.26 -0.72
N VAL A 92 5.08 8.27 -0.46
CA VAL A 92 3.78 8.44 0.21
C VAL A 92 3.79 8.02 1.67
N LEU A 93 4.67 7.08 2.02
CA LEU A 93 4.69 6.44 3.33
C LEU A 93 5.06 7.42 4.46
N ARG A 94 4.18 7.50 5.46
CA ARG A 94 4.33 8.26 6.70
C ARG A 94 4.55 7.31 7.87
N VAL A 95 5.83 7.07 8.19
CA VAL A 95 6.24 6.30 9.38
C VAL A 95 7.52 6.87 9.95
N GLN A 96 7.89 6.44 11.16
CA GLN A 96 9.15 6.80 11.78
C GLN A 96 10.36 6.36 10.91
N PRO A 97 11.49 7.10 10.94
CA PRO A 97 12.64 6.81 10.09
C PRO A 97 13.22 5.41 10.28
N ASP A 98 13.26 4.88 11.50
CA ASP A 98 13.85 3.57 11.77
C ASP A 98 12.96 2.45 11.24
N LEU A 99 11.65 2.50 11.53
CA LEU A 99 10.67 1.60 10.91
C LEU A 99 10.74 1.63 9.38
N ARG A 100 10.88 2.83 8.78
CA ARG A 100 11.02 2.96 7.32
C ARG A 100 12.23 2.21 6.76
N ARG A 101 13.34 2.17 7.50
CA ARG A 101 14.56 1.45 7.11
C ARG A 101 14.35 -0.06 7.21
N ASP A 102 13.66 -0.50 8.26
CA ASP A 102 13.37 -1.93 8.49
C ASP A 102 12.40 -2.52 7.45
N LEU A 103 11.55 -1.70 6.83
CA LEU A 103 10.68 -2.11 5.73
C LEU A 103 11.42 -2.45 4.42
N ARG A 104 12.73 -2.13 4.31
CA ARG A 104 13.60 -2.50 3.17
C ARG A 104 13.00 -2.27 1.78
N LEU A 105 12.23 -1.20 1.61
CA LEU A 105 11.47 -0.91 0.38
C LEU A 105 12.36 -0.94 -0.89
N GLY A 106 13.57 -0.39 -0.80
CA GLY A 106 14.51 -0.40 -1.92
C GLY A 106 15.07 -1.77 -2.27
N GLU A 107 15.16 -2.69 -1.32
CA GLU A 107 15.60 -4.07 -1.58
C GLU A 107 14.45 -4.89 -2.18
N LEU A 108 13.22 -4.71 -1.70
CA LEU A 108 12.02 -5.31 -2.30
C LEU A 108 11.86 -4.88 -3.78
N ALA A 109 12.02 -3.58 -4.06
CA ALA A 109 11.94 -3.06 -5.42
C ALA A 109 13.04 -3.63 -6.34
N LYS A 110 14.24 -3.90 -5.81
CA LYS A 110 15.36 -4.51 -6.56
C LYS A 110 15.18 -6.01 -6.76
N ALA A 111 14.45 -6.68 -5.87
CA ALA A 111 14.17 -8.11 -5.95
C ALA A 111 13.05 -8.46 -6.93
N ARG A 112 12.46 -7.47 -7.61
CA ARG A 112 11.46 -7.67 -8.68
C ARG A 112 12.01 -8.60 -9.75
N PRO A 113 11.29 -9.69 -10.09
CA PRO A 113 11.66 -10.52 -11.22
C PRO A 113 11.64 -9.70 -12.51
N ALA A 114 12.56 -10.00 -13.42
CA ALA A 114 12.48 -9.45 -14.77
C ALA A 114 11.19 -10.00 -15.43
N ALA A 115 10.28 -9.11 -15.81
CA ALA A 115 9.08 -9.44 -16.54
C ALA A 115 9.25 -9.01 -17.99
N PRO A 116 9.29 -9.92 -18.97
CA PRO A 116 9.18 -9.52 -20.35
C PRO A 116 7.78 -8.96 -20.56
N ALA A 117 7.68 -7.85 -21.27
CA ALA A 117 6.40 -7.22 -21.57
C ALA A 117 6.49 -6.55 -22.94
N LEU A 118 5.37 -6.50 -23.64
CA LEU A 118 5.24 -5.71 -24.86
C LEU A 118 4.87 -4.27 -24.46
N THR A 119 5.88 -3.45 -24.20
CA THR A 119 5.68 -2.08 -23.71
C THR A 119 5.39 -1.14 -24.88
N LEU A 120 4.26 -0.44 -24.80
CA LEU A 120 3.81 0.51 -25.81
C LEU A 120 4.47 1.88 -25.58
N PRO A 121 5.02 2.50 -26.64
CA PRO A 121 5.58 3.85 -26.54
C PRO A 121 4.48 4.91 -26.34
N GLY A 122 4.84 6.00 -25.66
CA GLY A 122 4.00 7.20 -25.56
C GLY A 122 2.72 7.02 -24.74
N ARG A 123 1.65 7.70 -25.17
CA ARG A 123 0.33 7.70 -24.52
C ARG A 123 -0.78 7.44 -25.55
N PRO A 124 -0.86 6.22 -26.11
CA PRO A 124 -1.82 5.92 -27.16
C PRO A 124 -3.25 6.00 -26.62
N ALA A 125 -4.17 6.53 -27.43
CA ALA A 125 -5.60 6.50 -27.13
C ALA A 125 -6.21 5.11 -27.37
N ARG A 126 -5.62 4.34 -28.30
CA ARG A 126 -6.05 3.01 -28.70
C ARG A 126 -4.87 2.07 -28.82
N LEU A 127 -5.04 0.84 -28.39
CA LEU A 127 -4.09 -0.25 -28.59
C LEU A 127 -4.56 -1.08 -29.78
N LEU A 128 -3.72 -1.23 -30.79
CA LEU A 128 -4.01 -1.99 -31.99
C LEU A 128 -3.29 -3.34 -31.93
N PHE A 129 -4.05 -4.40 -32.17
CA PHE A 129 -3.58 -5.78 -32.19
C PHE A 129 -3.79 -6.34 -33.59
N ASP A 130 -2.69 -6.70 -34.26
CA ASP A 130 -2.73 -7.41 -35.53
C ASP A 130 -2.74 -8.91 -35.23
N LEU A 131 -3.87 -9.56 -35.50
CA LEU A 131 -4.16 -10.95 -35.13
C LEU A 131 -4.57 -11.77 -36.36
N ARG A 132 -4.23 -13.05 -36.36
CA ARG A 132 -4.75 -14.03 -37.31
C ARG A 132 -5.22 -15.26 -36.55
N LEU A 133 -6.42 -15.73 -36.85
CA LEU A 133 -6.98 -16.94 -36.25
C LEU A 133 -7.37 -17.90 -37.36
N THR A 134 -6.86 -19.13 -37.31
CA THR A 134 -7.09 -20.15 -38.34
C THR A 134 -7.70 -21.40 -37.73
N ARG A 135 -8.80 -21.90 -38.31
CA ARG A 135 -9.34 -23.23 -37.94
C ARG A 135 -8.52 -24.32 -38.62
N THR A 136 -7.95 -25.24 -37.84
CA THR A 136 -7.04 -26.28 -38.36
C THR A 136 -7.65 -27.67 -38.40
N GLY A 137 -8.89 -27.84 -37.94
CA GLY A 137 -9.59 -29.12 -37.96
C GLY A 137 -11.05 -29.01 -37.53
N PRO A 138 -11.82 -30.12 -37.63
CA PRO A 138 -13.22 -30.16 -37.24
C PRO A 138 -13.40 -30.08 -35.72
N ALA A 139 -14.59 -29.66 -35.28
CA ALA A 139 -14.98 -29.70 -33.88
C ALA A 139 -15.08 -31.15 -33.37
N HIS A 140 -14.75 -31.38 -32.10
CA HIS A 140 -14.90 -32.71 -31.49
C HIS A 140 -16.36 -32.91 -31.07
N GLY A 141 -17.05 -33.94 -31.56
CA GLY A 141 -18.36 -34.36 -31.03
C GLY A 141 -19.54 -33.38 -31.20
N GLY A 142 -19.43 -32.30 -31.99
CA GLY A 142 -20.48 -31.28 -32.15
C GLY A 142 -20.62 -30.74 -33.58
N ASP A 143 -21.68 -29.97 -33.81
CA ASP A 143 -21.92 -29.24 -35.07
C ASP A 143 -20.78 -28.24 -35.33
N GLU A 144 -20.32 -28.15 -36.58
CA GLU A 144 -19.36 -27.11 -36.95
C GLU A 144 -19.97 -25.73 -36.71
N PRO A 145 -19.25 -24.81 -36.05
CA PRO A 145 -19.72 -23.45 -35.90
C PRO A 145 -19.92 -22.81 -37.28
N ALA A 146 -20.94 -21.94 -37.36
CA ALA A 146 -21.29 -21.22 -38.58
C ALA A 146 -20.05 -20.58 -39.23
N ALA A 147 -20.06 -20.48 -40.56
CA ALA A 147 -18.92 -19.97 -41.32
C ALA A 147 -18.57 -18.51 -40.95
N ASP A 148 -19.53 -17.73 -40.45
CA ASP A 148 -19.39 -16.36 -39.99
C ASP A 148 -19.18 -16.24 -38.46
N ALA A 149 -18.93 -17.35 -37.76
CA ALA A 149 -18.66 -17.35 -36.33
C ALA A 149 -17.45 -16.45 -35.99
N ARG A 150 -17.63 -15.61 -34.97
CA ARG A 150 -16.60 -14.68 -34.49
C ARG A 150 -16.10 -15.12 -33.13
N TYR A 151 -14.81 -14.93 -32.91
CA TYR A 151 -14.11 -15.37 -31.72
C TYR A 151 -13.54 -14.17 -30.97
N LYS A 152 -13.63 -14.24 -29.65
CA LYS A 152 -13.08 -13.28 -28.70
C LYS A 152 -11.75 -13.78 -28.16
N VAL A 153 -10.80 -12.87 -28.11
CA VAL A 153 -9.52 -13.02 -27.42
C VAL A 153 -9.43 -11.91 -26.38
N ALA A 154 -8.92 -12.22 -25.20
CA ALA A 154 -8.67 -11.22 -24.17
C ALA A 154 -7.17 -11.01 -23.98
N VAL A 155 -6.80 -9.84 -23.46
CA VAL A 155 -5.42 -9.48 -23.16
C VAL A 155 -5.29 -8.95 -21.75
N THR A 156 -4.15 -9.18 -21.12
CA THR A 156 -3.81 -8.52 -19.86
C THR A 156 -2.95 -7.29 -20.16
N VAL A 157 -3.45 -6.12 -19.80
CA VAL A 157 -2.76 -4.83 -19.91
C VAL A 157 -2.29 -4.40 -18.53
N THR A 158 -1.02 -3.98 -18.42
CA THR A 158 -0.46 -3.41 -17.20
C THR A 158 -0.03 -1.97 -17.37
N ASP A 159 -0.20 -1.16 -16.32
CA ASP A 159 0.29 0.21 -16.29
C ASP A 159 1.73 0.33 -15.78
N ALA A 160 2.21 1.58 -15.64
CA ALA A 160 3.55 1.89 -15.15
C ALA A 160 3.83 1.44 -13.71
N HIS A 161 2.78 1.23 -12.91
CA HIS A 161 2.85 0.84 -11.51
C HIS A 161 2.60 -0.66 -11.32
N GLY A 162 2.47 -1.41 -12.41
CA GLY A 162 2.24 -2.86 -12.40
C GLY A 162 0.79 -3.24 -12.12
N LEU A 163 -0.15 -2.30 -12.15
CA LEU A 163 -1.58 -2.62 -12.07
C LEU A 163 -2.00 -3.34 -13.32
N ALA A 164 -2.66 -4.49 -13.18
CA ALA A 164 -3.08 -5.33 -14.29
C ALA A 164 -4.59 -5.33 -14.42
N ARG A 165 -5.07 -5.34 -15.67
CA ARG A 165 -6.49 -5.53 -15.99
C ARG A 165 -6.62 -6.40 -17.23
N ARG A 166 -7.57 -7.34 -17.21
CA ARG A 166 -7.98 -8.10 -18.38
C ARG A 166 -8.97 -7.28 -19.20
N ALA A 167 -8.78 -7.30 -20.51
CA ALA A 167 -9.66 -6.63 -21.46
C ALA A 167 -9.98 -7.57 -22.62
N GLU A 168 -11.27 -7.67 -22.95
CA GLU A 168 -11.71 -8.37 -24.15
C GLU A 168 -11.43 -7.51 -25.38
N LEU A 169 -10.88 -8.13 -26.43
CA LEU A 169 -10.77 -7.51 -27.74
C LEU A 169 -12.07 -7.71 -28.52
N PRO A 170 -12.39 -6.81 -29.48
CA PRO A 170 -13.49 -7.02 -30.42
C PRO A 170 -13.39 -8.39 -31.11
N ALA A 171 -14.52 -9.09 -31.25
CA ALA A 171 -14.54 -10.42 -31.84
C ALA A 171 -14.19 -10.39 -33.34
N PHE A 172 -13.42 -11.36 -33.82
CA PHE A 172 -12.95 -11.45 -35.21
C PHE A 172 -13.06 -12.88 -35.75
N PRO A 173 -13.15 -13.10 -37.07
CA PRO A 173 -13.37 -14.43 -37.64
C PRO A 173 -12.11 -15.31 -37.56
N ALA A 174 -12.31 -16.63 -37.65
CA ALA A 174 -11.24 -17.64 -37.75
C ALA A 174 -11.01 -18.08 -39.21
N ASP A 175 -10.86 -17.12 -40.12
CA ASP A 175 -10.75 -17.30 -41.57
C ASP A 175 -9.31 -17.50 -42.08
N GLY A 176 -8.32 -17.30 -41.21
CA GLY A 176 -6.91 -17.35 -41.58
C GLY A 176 -6.36 -16.06 -42.20
N ASP A 177 -7.15 -14.98 -42.25
CA ASP A 177 -6.72 -13.66 -42.71
C ASP A 177 -6.22 -12.79 -41.54
N ASP A 178 -5.51 -11.70 -41.87
CA ASP A 178 -5.01 -10.73 -40.90
C ASP A 178 -6.09 -9.72 -40.51
N HIS A 179 -6.34 -9.59 -39.22
CA HIS A 179 -7.31 -8.66 -38.65
C HIS A 179 -6.64 -7.73 -37.66
N THR A 180 -6.81 -6.42 -37.85
CA THR A 180 -6.43 -5.42 -36.84
C THR A 180 -7.65 -5.14 -35.96
N VAL A 181 -7.56 -5.47 -34.67
CA VAL A 181 -8.58 -5.13 -33.66
C VAL A 181 -8.06 -4.02 -32.74
N ALA A 182 -8.94 -3.10 -32.37
CA ALA A 182 -8.61 -1.96 -31.51
C ALA A 182 -9.22 -2.13 -30.12
N LEU A 183 -8.44 -1.79 -29.10
CA LEU A 183 -8.88 -1.67 -27.72
C LEU A 183 -8.74 -0.21 -27.29
N ASP A 184 -9.85 0.42 -26.93
CA ASP A 184 -9.85 1.80 -26.48
C ASP A 184 -9.31 1.90 -25.06
N VAL A 185 -8.30 2.75 -24.84
CA VAL A 185 -7.69 2.92 -23.51
C VAL A 185 -8.68 3.55 -22.52
N ALA A 186 -9.68 4.27 -23.02
CA ALA A 186 -10.78 4.79 -22.20
C ALA A 186 -11.59 3.66 -21.52
N ASP A 187 -11.78 2.52 -22.18
CA ASP A 187 -12.51 1.38 -21.60
C ASP A 187 -11.72 0.71 -20.47
N LEU A 188 -10.39 0.75 -20.56
CA LEU A 188 -9.49 0.30 -19.49
C LEU A 188 -9.47 1.27 -18.31
N ALA A 189 -9.54 2.56 -18.60
CA ALA A 189 -9.49 3.62 -17.61
C ALA A 189 -10.82 3.79 -16.85
N GLY A 190 -11.93 3.46 -17.50
CA GLY A 190 -13.27 3.81 -17.07
C GLY A 190 -13.56 5.31 -17.20
N PRO A 191 -14.83 5.72 -17.02
CA PRO A 191 -15.22 7.13 -17.05
C PRO A 191 -14.42 7.97 -16.05
N ASP A 192 -13.98 9.16 -16.48
CA ASP A 192 -13.05 10.01 -15.72
C ASP A 192 -11.72 9.32 -15.30
N GLY A 193 -11.41 8.13 -15.80
CA GLY A 193 -10.13 7.48 -15.53
C GLY A 193 -8.96 8.22 -16.14
N VAL A 194 -7.83 8.22 -15.45
CA VAL A 194 -6.56 8.73 -15.96
C VAL A 194 -5.54 7.59 -15.93
N PRO A 195 -5.22 6.96 -17.08
CA PRO A 195 -4.24 5.90 -17.17
C PRO A 195 -2.83 6.35 -16.78
N SER A 196 -2.08 5.44 -16.14
CA SER A 196 -0.66 5.61 -15.92
C SER A 196 0.13 4.96 -17.07
N TYR A 197 1.12 5.68 -17.62
CA TYR A 197 1.93 5.23 -18.76
C TYR A 197 3.39 4.99 -18.36
N PRO A 198 4.09 4.02 -19.00
CA PRO A 198 3.68 3.29 -20.20
C PRO A 198 2.71 2.15 -19.92
N LEU A 199 1.88 1.83 -20.92
CA LEU A 199 1.06 0.62 -20.92
C LEU A 199 1.88 -0.54 -21.51
N SER A 200 1.67 -1.75 -21.00
CA SER A 200 2.31 -2.96 -21.52
C SER A 200 1.34 -4.11 -21.62
N VAL A 201 1.46 -4.91 -22.68
CA VAL A 201 0.69 -6.17 -22.80
C VAL A 201 1.50 -7.30 -22.19
N ARG A 202 0.87 -8.06 -21.29
CA ARG A 202 1.49 -9.13 -20.49
C ARG A 202 0.79 -10.48 -20.57
N GLY A 203 -0.26 -10.60 -21.36
CA GLY A 203 -0.94 -11.87 -21.54
C GLY A 203 -1.92 -11.83 -22.69
N VAL A 204 -2.11 -12.99 -23.30
CA VAL A 204 -3.15 -13.25 -24.30
C VAL A 204 -3.94 -14.46 -23.81
N HIS A 205 -5.26 -14.38 -23.88
CA HIS A 205 -6.16 -15.34 -23.26
C HIS A 205 -7.29 -15.73 -24.22
N TYR A 206 -7.64 -17.00 -24.19
CA TYR A 206 -8.77 -17.55 -24.91
C TYR A 206 -9.63 -18.35 -23.94
N ALA A 207 -10.83 -17.87 -23.64
CA ALA A 207 -11.80 -18.58 -22.81
C ALA A 207 -12.79 -19.31 -23.71
N TYR A 208 -12.95 -20.61 -23.52
CA TYR A 208 -13.84 -21.42 -24.36
C TYR A 208 -15.32 -21.08 -24.11
N ASP A 209 -15.67 -20.67 -22.89
CA ASP A 209 -17.05 -20.32 -22.52
C ASP A 209 -17.50 -18.96 -23.09
N GLU A 210 -16.56 -18.11 -23.51
CA GLU A 210 -16.84 -16.81 -24.16
C GLU A 210 -16.95 -16.93 -25.69
N ASN A 211 -16.75 -18.14 -26.23
CA ASN A 211 -16.57 -18.39 -27.65
C ASN A 211 -17.50 -19.50 -28.17
N PRO A 212 -17.83 -19.52 -29.47
CA PRO A 212 -18.55 -20.62 -30.08
C PRO A 212 -17.78 -21.95 -29.96
N TYR A 213 -18.52 -23.04 -29.89
CA TYR A 213 -17.95 -24.39 -29.97
C TYR A 213 -17.12 -24.54 -31.24
N THR A 214 -15.89 -25.05 -31.15
CA THR A 214 -14.96 -25.01 -32.28
C THR A 214 -13.98 -26.17 -32.29
N GLY A 215 -13.51 -26.53 -33.49
CA GLY A 215 -12.32 -27.37 -33.67
C GLY A 215 -11.04 -26.64 -33.26
N PRO A 216 -9.88 -27.31 -33.38
CA PRO A 216 -8.61 -26.72 -33.02
C PRO A 216 -8.35 -25.42 -33.81
N LEU A 217 -7.81 -24.42 -33.11
CA LEU A 217 -7.50 -23.11 -33.67
C LEU A 217 -6.00 -22.83 -33.58
N ASP A 218 -5.50 -22.03 -34.51
CA ASP A 218 -4.16 -21.46 -34.46
C ASP A 218 -4.26 -19.94 -34.36
N LEU A 219 -3.87 -19.39 -33.21
CA LEU A 219 -3.88 -17.95 -32.94
C LEU A 219 -2.48 -17.38 -33.12
N ARG A 220 -2.30 -16.50 -34.11
CA ARG A 220 -1.08 -15.73 -34.31
C ARG A 220 -1.28 -14.29 -33.86
N VAL A 221 -0.38 -13.81 -33.01
CA VAL A 221 -0.26 -12.40 -32.64
C VAL A 221 0.86 -11.82 -33.49
N LEU A 222 0.52 -11.04 -34.51
CA LEU A 222 1.47 -10.53 -35.50
C LEU A 222 2.15 -9.25 -35.02
N GLY A 223 1.37 -8.36 -34.41
CA GLY A 223 1.82 -7.04 -34.00
C GLY A 223 0.97 -6.46 -32.87
N VAL A 224 1.60 -5.63 -32.04
CA VAL A 224 0.93 -4.83 -31.01
C VAL A 224 1.52 -3.43 -31.10
N ARG A 225 0.67 -2.41 -31.29
CA ARG A 225 1.11 -1.02 -31.46
C ARG A 225 0.15 -0.04 -30.83
N GLY A 226 0.67 1.12 -30.43
CA GLY A 226 -0.16 2.23 -30.01
C GLY A 226 -0.55 3.08 -31.21
N ASP A 227 -1.83 3.41 -31.32
CA ASP A 227 -2.34 4.27 -32.38
C ASP A 227 -1.66 5.65 -32.30
N GLY A 228 -0.91 6.00 -33.35
CA GLY A 228 -0.11 7.23 -33.42
C GLY A 228 1.16 7.26 -32.56
N THR A 229 1.49 6.21 -31.82
CA THR A 229 2.70 6.17 -30.98
C THR A 229 3.74 5.13 -31.39
N GLY A 230 3.37 4.15 -32.20
CA GLY A 230 4.27 3.17 -32.80
C GLY A 230 4.22 1.77 -32.16
N ASP A 231 5.08 0.89 -32.64
CA ASP A 231 5.09 -0.52 -32.24
C ASP A 231 5.57 -0.73 -30.80
N ALA A 232 5.00 -1.74 -30.14
CA ALA A 232 5.44 -2.15 -28.82
C ALA A 232 6.89 -2.66 -28.87
N ALA A 233 7.71 -2.20 -27.92
CA ALA A 233 9.10 -2.61 -27.82
C ALA A 233 9.20 -4.10 -27.48
N ARG A 234 9.93 -4.85 -28.29
CA ARG A 234 10.27 -6.26 -28.01
C ARG A 234 11.40 -6.31 -26.96
N PRO A 235 11.33 -7.20 -25.95
CA PRO A 235 12.43 -7.39 -25.01
C PRO A 235 13.73 -7.78 -25.73
N SER A 236 14.86 -7.22 -25.28
CA SER A 236 16.18 -7.39 -25.93
C SER A 236 16.72 -8.83 -25.91
N GLY A 237 16.22 -9.69 -25.01
CA GLY A 237 16.57 -11.10 -24.92
C GLY A 237 15.69 -12.04 -25.78
N GLY A 238 14.81 -11.50 -26.61
CA GLY A 238 13.76 -12.26 -27.29
C GLY A 238 12.52 -12.44 -26.42
N LEU A 239 11.38 -12.66 -27.05
CA LEU A 239 10.09 -12.88 -26.39
C LEU A 239 9.72 -14.36 -26.50
N ARG A 240 9.70 -15.07 -25.38
CA ARG A 240 9.13 -16.42 -25.29
C ARG A 240 7.78 -16.34 -24.61
N TRP A 241 6.84 -17.14 -25.10
CA TRP A 241 5.53 -17.32 -24.49
C TRP A 241 5.49 -18.65 -23.75
N ASP A 242 5.10 -18.61 -22.50
CA ASP A 242 4.64 -19.78 -21.76
C ASP A 242 3.15 -19.93 -21.99
N VAL A 243 2.72 -21.12 -22.41
CA VAL A 243 1.34 -21.39 -22.84
C VAL A 243 0.81 -22.55 -22.04
N PHE A 244 -0.30 -22.32 -21.36
CA PHE A 244 -0.91 -23.29 -20.49
C PHE A 244 -2.43 -23.15 -20.50
N ALA A 245 -3.13 -24.21 -20.09
CA ALA A 245 -4.58 -24.19 -19.96
C ALA A 245 -5.03 -24.39 -18.52
N PHE A 246 -6.20 -23.87 -18.20
CA PHE A 246 -7.01 -24.37 -17.11
C PHE A 246 -8.03 -25.36 -17.69
N SER A 247 -8.03 -26.60 -17.19
CA SER A 247 -8.94 -27.66 -17.59
C SER A 247 -9.67 -28.19 -16.36
N PRO A 248 -11.00 -28.06 -16.26
CA PRO A 248 -11.73 -28.53 -15.09
C PRO A 248 -11.88 -30.05 -15.02
N ASP A 249 -11.70 -30.78 -16.13
CA ASP A 249 -11.50 -32.24 -16.09
C ASP A 249 -10.00 -32.56 -16.05
N PRO A 250 -9.46 -33.01 -14.90
CA PRO A 250 -8.05 -33.36 -14.77
C PRO A 250 -7.68 -34.65 -15.50
N THR A 251 -8.65 -35.47 -15.91
CA THR A 251 -8.39 -36.73 -16.63
C THR A 251 -8.22 -36.53 -18.14
N LYS A 252 -8.70 -35.40 -18.66
CA LYS A 252 -8.56 -34.99 -20.07
C LYS A 252 -8.05 -33.55 -20.14
N PRO A 253 -6.80 -33.29 -19.72
CA PRO A 253 -6.26 -31.94 -19.71
C PRO A 253 -6.17 -31.37 -21.13
N LEU A 254 -6.48 -30.08 -21.27
CA LEU A 254 -6.17 -29.34 -22.48
C LEU A 254 -4.66 -29.14 -22.61
N GLU A 255 -4.11 -29.45 -23.79
CA GLU A 255 -2.69 -29.33 -24.09
C GLU A 255 -2.43 -28.25 -25.16
N PRO A 256 -2.56 -26.95 -24.84
CA PRO A 256 -2.17 -25.89 -25.75
C PRO A 256 -0.65 -25.86 -25.91
N LYS A 257 -0.17 -25.37 -27.06
CA LYS A 257 1.28 -25.33 -27.37
C LYS A 257 1.67 -24.00 -27.99
N ALA A 258 2.76 -23.43 -27.50
CA ALA A 258 3.47 -22.38 -28.23
C ALA A 258 4.17 -22.99 -29.45
N LYS A 259 3.96 -22.41 -30.64
CA LYS A 259 4.66 -22.78 -31.87
C LYS A 259 5.79 -21.78 -32.18
N ALA A 260 6.63 -22.14 -33.15
CA ALA A 260 7.68 -21.24 -33.64
C ALA A 260 7.04 -20.06 -34.40
N ALA A 261 6.95 -18.90 -33.75
CA ALA A 261 6.22 -17.75 -34.26
C ALA A 261 6.79 -17.11 -35.54
N GLY A 262 8.05 -17.41 -35.90
CA GLY A 262 8.69 -16.82 -37.09
C GLY A 262 8.80 -15.30 -36.97
N ASP A 263 8.08 -14.58 -37.83
CA ASP A 263 7.95 -13.12 -37.87
C ASP A 263 6.93 -12.55 -36.88
N ALA A 264 5.95 -13.36 -36.48
CA ALA A 264 4.91 -13.02 -35.51
C ALA A 264 5.48 -12.86 -34.08
N LEU A 265 4.76 -12.13 -33.23
CA LEU A 265 5.08 -12.01 -31.80
C LEU A 265 4.78 -13.30 -31.03
N ALA A 266 3.72 -14.01 -31.40
CA ALA A 266 3.31 -15.28 -30.80
C ALA A 266 2.54 -16.14 -31.81
N GLU A 267 2.64 -17.47 -31.67
CA GLU A 267 1.77 -18.43 -32.34
C GLU A 267 1.37 -19.50 -31.33
N ILE A 268 0.06 -19.65 -31.12
CA ILE A 268 -0.54 -20.43 -30.04
C ILE A 268 -1.50 -21.44 -30.66
N ALA A 269 -1.20 -22.72 -30.49
CA ALA A 269 -2.11 -23.80 -30.83
C ALA A 269 -3.14 -23.97 -29.72
N LEU A 270 -4.40 -23.69 -30.04
CA LEU A 270 -5.55 -23.84 -29.15
C LEU A 270 -6.23 -25.19 -29.46
N PRO A 271 -6.37 -26.10 -28.48
CA PRO A 271 -7.11 -27.35 -28.68
C PRO A 271 -8.58 -27.10 -29.08
N ALA A 272 -9.24 -28.13 -29.61
CA ALA A 272 -10.69 -28.07 -29.82
C ALA A 272 -11.43 -27.84 -28.50
N THR A 273 -12.63 -27.25 -28.57
CA THR A 273 -13.50 -27.15 -27.40
C THR A 273 -13.73 -28.54 -26.83
N ALA A 274 -13.49 -28.68 -25.52
CA ALA A 274 -13.77 -29.92 -24.81
C ALA A 274 -15.29 -30.13 -24.68
N ASP A 275 -15.71 -31.40 -24.58
CA ASP A 275 -17.10 -31.71 -24.28
C ASP A 275 -17.54 -31.01 -22.96
N PRO A 276 -18.80 -30.56 -22.85
CA PRO A 276 -19.31 -29.91 -21.64
C PRO A 276 -19.07 -30.77 -20.42
N ASN A 277 -18.63 -30.15 -19.32
CA ASN A 277 -18.24 -30.87 -18.11
C ASN A 277 -19.44 -31.63 -17.50
N PRO A 278 -19.46 -32.99 -17.54
CA PRO A 278 -20.59 -33.76 -17.02
C PRO A 278 -20.72 -33.67 -15.49
N SER A 279 -19.66 -33.25 -14.78
CA SER A 279 -19.65 -33.11 -13.31
C SER A 279 -20.34 -31.84 -12.80
N ARG A 280 -20.69 -30.87 -13.67
CA ARG A 280 -21.51 -29.69 -13.32
C ARG A 280 -23.03 -29.91 -13.48
N GLY A 281 -23.45 -31.16 -13.68
CA GLY A 281 -24.86 -31.53 -13.83
C GLY A 281 -25.40 -31.31 -15.24
N ILE A 282 -26.59 -31.86 -15.51
CA ILE A 282 -27.22 -32.04 -16.84
C ILE A 282 -27.52 -30.69 -17.58
N TYR A 283 -27.30 -29.53 -16.93
CA TYR A 283 -27.65 -28.21 -17.47
C TYR A 283 -26.47 -27.27 -17.73
N SER A 284 -25.21 -27.67 -17.50
CA SER A 284 -24.05 -26.80 -17.72
C SER A 284 -23.39 -27.07 -19.08
N SER A 285 -23.63 -26.18 -20.05
CA SER A 285 -22.85 -26.14 -21.30
C SER A 285 -21.46 -25.50 -21.12
N ALA A 286 -21.16 -24.95 -19.94
CA ALA A 286 -19.88 -24.33 -19.63
C ALA A 286 -18.79 -25.40 -19.51
N THR A 287 -17.76 -25.26 -20.34
CA THR A 287 -16.52 -26.03 -20.29
C THR A 287 -15.68 -25.65 -19.09
N GLY A 288 -15.76 -24.39 -18.61
CA GLY A 288 -14.87 -23.84 -17.59
C GLY A 288 -13.42 -23.78 -17.99
N ALA A 289 -13.10 -23.96 -19.28
CA ALA A 289 -11.75 -24.07 -19.80
C ALA A 289 -11.23 -22.74 -20.34
N ALA A 290 -9.93 -22.50 -20.17
CA ALA A 290 -9.25 -21.35 -20.75
C ALA A 290 -7.81 -21.69 -21.11
N VAL A 291 -7.28 -21.01 -22.13
CA VAL A 291 -5.86 -21.02 -22.49
C VAL A 291 -5.27 -19.65 -22.22
N HIS A 292 -4.07 -19.63 -21.66
CA HIS A 292 -3.33 -18.43 -21.35
C HIS A 292 -1.94 -18.53 -21.97
N ALA A 293 -1.52 -17.46 -22.61
CA ALA A 293 -0.17 -17.26 -23.10
C ALA A 293 0.42 -16.05 -22.40
N ILE A 294 1.50 -16.25 -21.64
CA ILE A 294 2.17 -15.21 -20.85
C ILE A 294 3.63 -15.07 -21.31
N PRO A 295 4.15 -13.85 -21.51
CA PRO A 295 5.57 -13.63 -21.72
C PRO A 295 6.40 -14.18 -20.56
N ALA A 296 7.37 -15.05 -20.84
CA ALA A 296 8.15 -15.75 -19.81
C ALA A 296 9.65 -15.47 -19.90
N THR A 297 10.30 -15.26 -18.75
CA THR A 297 11.76 -15.14 -18.57
C THR A 297 12.40 -16.40 -17.98
N ALA A 298 11.63 -17.30 -17.34
CA ALA A 298 12.11 -18.55 -16.73
C ALA A 298 11.30 -19.76 -17.23
N ALA A 299 11.84 -20.98 -17.04
CA ALA A 299 11.23 -22.25 -17.46
C ALA A 299 9.77 -22.38 -17.00
N PRO A 300 8.91 -23.10 -17.75
CA PRO A 300 7.49 -23.21 -17.45
C PRO A 300 7.27 -23.60 -15.99
N SER A 301 6.31 -22.97 -15.32
CA SER A 301 5.89 -23.42 -14.00
C SER A 301 5.34 -24.84 -14.14
N GLN A 302 6.07 -25.84 -13.62
CA GLN A 302 5.58 -27.21 -13.63
C GLN A 302 4.43 -27.31 -12.63
N ARG A 303 3.20 -27.21 -13.15
CA ARG A 303 2.00 -27.57 -12.40
C ARG A 303 1.91 -29.08 -12.29
N GLY A 304 1.85 -29.57 -11.06
CA GLY A 304 1.42 -30.93 -10.74
C GLY A 304 0.15 -30.87 -9.90
N LEU A 305 -0.76 -31.81 -10.09
CA LEU A 305 -2.04 -31.95 -9.37
C LEU A 305 -1.92 -31.98 -7.83
N GLY A 306 -0.70 -32.10 -7.28
CA GLY A 306 -0.43 -32.06 -5.84
C GLY A 306 -0.26 -30.68 -5.22
N ASN A 307 -0.22 -29.59 -6.01
CA ASN A 307 0.06 -28.22 -5.55
C ASN A 307 -0.75 -27.15 -6.31
N SER A 308 -2.03 -27.41 -6.64
CA SER A 308 -2.87 -26.43 -7.38
C SER A 308 -2.98 -25.08 -6.67
N ASP A 309 -2.88 -25.11 -5.35
CA ASP A 309 -3.12 -23.94 -4.51
C ASP A 309 -1.81 -23.22 -4.15
N LEU A 310 -0.64 -23.74 -4.53
CA LEU A 310 0.66 -23.15 -4.17
C LEU A 310 1.12 -22.14 -5.22
N GLN A 311 1.10 -20.87 -4.84
CA GLN A 311 1.57 -19.76 -5.67
C GLN A 311 3.11 -19.71 -5.75
N PRO A 312 3.69 -19.08 -6.79
CA PRO A 312 5.12 -18.89 -6.85
C PRO A 312 5.60 -17.94 -5.75
N ALA A 313 6.76 -18.25 -5.18
CA ALA A 313 7.29 -17.54 -4.03
C ALA A 313 7.69 -16.09 -4.37
N VAL A 314 7.24 -15.13 -3.58
CA VAL A 314 7.57 -13.70 -3.74
C VAL A 314 8.45 -13.19 -2.58
N PRO A 315 9.38 -12.24 -2.82
CA PRO A 315 10.10 -11.58 -1.74
C PRO A 315 9.16 -10.73 -0.89
N GLY A 316 9.34 -10.75 0.44
CA GLY A 316 8.54 -9.93 1.35
C GLY A 316 9.28 -9.55 2.63
N VAL A 317 8.79 -8.52 3.30
CA VAL A 317 9.18 -8.14 4.65
C VAL A 317 8.03 -8.48 5.60
N ILE A 318 8.32 -9.26 6.63
CA ILE A 318 7.31 -9.72 7.59
C ILE A 318 7.40 -8.93 8.89
N THR A 319 6.31 -8.86 9.66
CA THR A 319 6.35 -8.33 11.02
C THR A 319 7.15 -9.26 11.94
N ARG A 320 7.71 -8.71 13.01
CA ARG A 320 8.32 -9.49 14.09
C ARG A 320 7.33 -10.52 14.65
N GLU A 321 6.07 -10.13 14.82
CA GLU A 321 4.98 -11.02 15.24
C GLU A 321 4.85 -12.25 14.32
N MET A 322 4.83 -12.03 13.00
CA MET A 322 4.78 -13.13 12.03
C MET A 322 6.03 -14.01 12.11
N ALA A 323 7.22 -13.41 12.22
CA ALA A 323 8.48 -14.12 12.30
C ALA A 323 8.57 -15.04 13.53
N GLU A 324 8.14 -14.54 14.69
CA GLU A 324 8.13 -15.27 15.96
C GLU A 324 7.14 -16.44 15.95
N ARG A 325 5.91 -16.22 15.43
CA ARG A 325 4.89 -17.26 15.31
C ARG A 325 5.27 -18.35 14.31
N ALA A 326 5.75 -17.95 13.13
CA ALA A 326 6.20 -18.88 12.09
C ALA A 326 7.58 -19.51 12.40
N LYS A 327 8.28 -19.03 13.44
CA LYS A 327 9.64 -19.44 13.81
C LYS A 327 10.62 -19.35 12.63
N VAL A 328 10.52 -18.26 11.87
CA VAL A 328 11.28 -18.03 10.65
C VAL A 328 12.18 -16.79 10.77
N GLY A 329 13.39 -16.89 10.24
CA GLY A 329 14.34 -15.78 10.15
C GLY A 329 14.45 -15.20 8.73
N VAL A 330 15.26 -14.15 8.59
CA VAL A 330 15.64 -13.61 7.27
C VAL A 330 16.31 -14.71 6.43
N GLY A 331 15.92 -14.82 5.17
CA GLY A 331 16.34 -15.88 4.24
C GLY A 331 15.48 -17.13 4.26
N GLY A 332 14.61 -17.30 5.27
CA GLY A 332 13.62 -18.36 5.31
C GLY A 332 12.40 -18.10 4.42
N THR A 333 11.47 -19.04 4.41
CA THR A 333 10.18 -18.92 3.70
C THR A 333 9.05 -19.11 4.69
N VAL A 334 8.06 -18.23 4.65
CA VAL A 334 6.77 -18.38 5.34
C VAL A 334 5.66 -18.46 4.31
N THR A 335 4.70 -19.35 4.48
CA THR A 335 3.54 -19.44 3.60
C THR A 335 2.35 -18.80 4.29
N VAL A 336 1.65 -17.92 3.59
CA VAL A 336 0.36 -17.38 4.02
C VAL A 336 -0.71 -17.86 3.08
N SER A 337 -1.82 -18.37 3.62
CA SER A 337 -2.95 -18.81 2.82
C SER A 337 -3.81 -17.59 2.46
N THR A 338 -4.15 -17.43 1.19
CA THR A 338 -5.01 -16.34 0.69
C THR A 338 -6.17 -16.93 -0.09
N VAL A 339 -7.13 -16.09 -0.48
CA VAL A 339 -8.24 -16.51 -1.37
C VAL A 339 -7.76 -17.08 -2.72
N ASP A 340 -6.54 -16.74 -3.14
CA ASP A 340 -5.90 -17.22 -4.37
C ASP A 340 -5.06 -18.49 -4.15
N GLY A 341 -5.08 -19.03 -2.94
CA GLY A 341 -4.22 -20.12 -2.51
C GLY A 341 -3.06 -19.68 -1.62
N ASP A 342 -2.20 -20.64 -1.34
CA ASP A 342 -1.02 -20.54 -0.50
C ASP A 342 0.06 -19.72 -1.20
N GLN A 343 0.40 -18.57 -0.63
CA GLN A 343 1.43 -17.66 -1.11
C GLN A 343 2.71 -17.82 -0.29
N PRO A 344 3.78 -18.43 -0.82
CA PRO A 344 5.07 -18.47 -0.17
C PRO A 344 5.74 -17.10 -0.25
N ILE A 345 6.27 -16.66 0.88
CA ILE A 345 6.98 -15.41 1.07
C ILE A 345 8.43 -15.72 1.44
N LYS A 346 9.36 -15.35 0.56
CA LYS A 346 10.79 -15.37 0.88
C LYS A 346 11.12 -14.16 1.75
N VAL A 347 11.50 -14.41 3.00
CA VAL A 347 11.70 -13.37 4.01
C VAL A 347 12.98 -12.58 3.71
N LEU A 348 12.82 -11.38 3.16
CA LEU A 348 13.92 -10.46 2.88
C LEU A 348 14.31 -9.62 4.11
N GLY A 349 13.34 -9.37 4.98
CA GLY A 349 13.54 -8.60 6.20
C GLY A 349 12.44 -8.86 7.22
N ILE A 350 12.71 -8.46 8.46
CA ILE A 350 11.76 -8.49 9.56
C ILE A 350 11.66 -7.06 10.09
N ALA A 351 10.47 -6.47 9.98
CA ALA A 351 10.17 -5.15 10.52
C ALA A 351 9.45 -5.30 11.86
N PRO A 352 9.62 -4.36 12.80
CA PRO A 352 8.96 -4.46 14.10
C PRO A 352 7.42 -4.35 14.00
N ALA A 353 6.91 -3.68 12.95
CA ALA A 353 5.48 -3.53 12.67
C ALA A 353 5.26 -3.20 11.18
N LEU A 354 4.01 -3.25 10.71
CA LEU A 354 3.61 -2.72 9.40
C LEU A 354 2.58 -1.60 9.59
N PRO A 355 2.75 -0.44 8.92
CA PRO A 355 1.77 0.65 8.99
C PRO A 355 0.38 0.14 8.64
N THR A 356 -0.65 0.68 9.29
CA THR A 356 -2.07 0.29 9.15
C THR A 356 -2.42 -1.14 9.59
N VAL A 357 -1.46 -1.97 10.00
CA VAL A 357 -1.71 -3.30 10.57
C VAL A 357 -1.81 -3.18 12.10
N PRO A 358 -2.88 -3.69 12.73
CA PRO A 358 -3.03 -3.66 14.18
C PRO A 358 -1.87 -4.32 14.94
N ALA A 359 -1.68 -3.90 16.18
CA ALA A 359 -0.67 -4.50 17.05
C ALA A 359 -1.03 -5.96 17.36
N GLY A 360 -0.05 -6.87 17.32
CA GLY A 360 -0.25 -8.29 17.60
C GLY A 360 -0.82 -9.09 16.43
N GLU A 361 -1.08 -8.47 15.28
CA GLU A 361 -1.46 -9.18 14.06
C GLU A 361 -0.21 -9.47 13.19
N PRO A 362 -0.02 -10.73 12.74
CA PRO A 362 0.96 -11.07 11.73
C PRO A 362 0.71 -10.26 10.44
N GLY A 363 1.76 -9.65 9.91
CA GLY A 363 1.67 -8.87 8.69
C GLY A 363 2.84 -9.17 7.75
N VAL A 364 2.59 -9.10 6.45
CA VAL A 364 3.61 -9.17 5.41
C VAL A 364 3.43 -8.05 4.41
N LEU A 365 4.54 -7.39 4.05
CA LEU A 365 4.63 -6.43 2.96
C LEU A 365 5.38 -7.07 1.79
N VAL A 366 4.75 -7.12 0.62
CA VAL A 366 5.35 -7.56 -0.63
C VAL A 366 5.33 -6.44 -1.68
N ASP A 367 6.11 -6.64 -2.74
CA ASP A 367 6.07 -5.74 -3.88
C ASP A 367 4.91 -6.09 -4.82
N LEU A 368 3.99 -5.14 -5.05
CA LEU A 368 2.80 -5.36 -5.87
C LEU A 368 3.13 -5.75 -7.31
N PRO A 369 4.00 -5.04 -8.05
CA PRO A 369 4.43 -5.48 -9.38
C PRO A 369 4.96 -6.92 -9.42
N ALA A 370 5.76 -7.33 -8.43
CA ALA A 370 6.27 -8.70 -8.34
C ALA A 370 5.15 -9.73 -8.04
N LEU A 371 4.24 -9.40 -7.12
CA LEU A 371 3.09 -10.26 -6.78
C LEU A 371 2.16 -10.45 -7.99
N THR A 372 1.77 -9.35 -8.63
CA THR A 372 0.93 -9.34 -9.83
C THR A 372 1.57 -10.18 -10.94
N GLN A 373 2.87 -10.00 -11.20
CA GLN A 373 3.58 -10.81 -12.18
C GLN A 373 3.57 -12.30 -11.82
N SER A 374 3.83 -12.63 -10.56
CA SER A 374 3.86 -14.01 -10.07
C SER A 374 2.52 -14.71 -10.31
N ARG A 375 1.42 -14.06 -9.94
CA ARG A 375 0.05 -14.59 -10.09
C ARG A 375 -0.39 -14.70 -11.55
N ILE A 376 -0.07 -13.70 -12.39
CA ILE A 376 -0.34 -13.77 -13.83
C ILE A 376 0.36 -14.99 -14.46
N ALA A 377 1.61 -15.24 -14.06
CA ALA A 377 2.39 -16.37 -14.56
C ALA A 377 1.92 -17.73 -14.01
N ALA A 378 1.27 -17.77 -12.85
CA ALA A 378 0.79 -19.00 -12.22
C ALA A 378 -0.57 -19.45 -12.76
N ASP A 379 -1.55 -18.55 -12.73
CA ASP A 379 -2.96 -18.95 -12.89
C ASP A 379 -3.57 -18.50 -14.22
N GLY A 380 -2.96 -17.54 -14.91
CA GLY A 380 -3.56 -16.98 -16.10
C GLY A 380 -4.90 -16.31 -15.77
N VAL A 381 -4.83 -15.07 -15.27
CA VAL A 381 -5.98 -14.21 -14.93
C VAL A 381 -7.07 -14.84 -14.05
N THR A 382 -6.97 -14.54 -12.76
CA THR A 382 -8.03 -13.91 -11.97
C THR A 382 -7.57 -12.50 -11.60
N THR A 383 -7.93 -11.48 -12.38
CA THR A 383 -7.51 -10.09 -12.09
C THR A 383 -8.17 -9.55 -10.83
N ASP A 384 -9.34 -10.07 -10.47
CA ASP A 384 -10.18 -9.57 -9.39
C ASP A 384 -9.49 -9.65 -8.02
N SER A 385 -8.59 -10.61 -7.82
CA SER A 385 -7.87 -10.79 -6.55
C SER A 385 -6.57 -9.99 -6.43
N ILE A 386 -6.13 -9.38 -7.53
CA ILE A 386 -4.96 -8.49 -7.59
C ILE A 386 -5.35 -7.03 -7.86
N GLU A 387 -6.65 -6.72 -7.98
CA GLU A 387 -7.14 -5.34 -8.06
C GLU A 387 -6.93 -4.64 -6.71
N PRO A 388 -6.19 -3.52 -6.64
CA PRO A 388 -6.00 -2.79 -5.39
C PRO A 388 -7.33 -2.26 -4.85
N GLY A 389 -7.60 -2.51 -3.57
CA GLY A 389 -8.75 -1.92 -2.86
C GLY A 389 -8.46 -0.55 -2.25
N GLU A 390 -7.20 -0.10 -2.25
CA GLU A 390 -6.81 1.16 -1.63
C GLU A 390 -5.66 1.86 -2.38
N TRP A 391 -5.62 3.19 -2.30
CA TRP A 391 -4.55 4.04 -2.83
C TRP A 391 -4.03 4.95 -1.73
N TRP A 392 -2.71 4.97 -1.57
CA TRP A 392 -2.04 5.78 -0.58
C TRP A 392 -1.44 7.01 -1.26
N ALA A 393 -1.72 8.20 -0.73
CA ALA A 393 -1.33 9.46 -1.33
C ALA A 393 -0.62 10.38 -0.34
N SER A 394 0.40 11.09 -0.82
CA SER A 394 1.02 12.21 -0.11
C SER A 394 0.44 13.53 -0.57
N ALA A 395 0.25 14.45 0.37
CA ALA A 395 -0.24 15.79 0.09
C ALA A 395 0.85 16.85 0.33
N ARG A 396 0.85 17.90 -0.48
CA ARG A 396 1.79 19.04 -0.35
C ARG A 396 1.65 19.66 1.03
N GLY A 397 2.75 19.68 1.79
CA GLY A 397 2.76 20.19 3.17
C GLY A 397 1.86 19.39 4.14
N GLY A 398 1.41 18.19 3.76
CA GLY A 398 0.44 17.40 4.54
C GLY A 398 -1.00 17.95 4.52
N GLY A 399 -1.31 18.93 3.67
CA GLY A 399 -2.64 19.52 3.58
C GLY A 399 -3.59 18.72 2.70
N THR A 400 -4.54 18.00 3.29
CA THR A 400 -5.44 17.05 2.61
C THR A 400 -6.76 17.68 2.13
N ALA A 401 -7.17 18.81 2.71
CA ALA A 401 -8.51 19.37 2.55
C ALA A 401 -8.93 19.66 1.10
N ALA A 402 -8.01 20.05 0.21
CA ALA A 402 -8.34 20.32 -1.18
C ALA A 402 -8.67 19.03 -1.97
N ALA A 403 -7.90 17.97 -1.76
CA ALA A 403 -8.15 16.66 -2.35
C ALA A 403 -9.45 16.05 -1.81
N VAL A 404 -9.68 16.12 -0.49
CA VAL A 404 -10.92 15.65 0.13
C VAL A 404 -12.14 16.36 -0.46
N ARG A 405 -12.12 17.70 -0.55
CA ARG A 405 -13.22 18.46 -1.19
C ARG A 405 -13.48 18.06 -2.64
N ALA A 406 -12.42 17.84 -3.41
CA ALA A 406 -12.57 17.43 -4.81
C ALA A 406 -13.21 16.05 -4.94
N LEU A 407 -12.83 15.11 -4.06
CA LEU A 407 -13.41 13.75 -4.03
C LEU A 407 -14.86 13.77 -3.52
N THR A 408 -15.18 14.56 -2.50
CA THR A 408 -16.57 14.75 -2.05
C THR A 408 -17.47 15.35 -3.14
N ALA A 409 -16.94 16.22 -3.99
CA ALA A 409 -17.68 16.77 -5.12
C ALA A 409 -17.89 15.77 -6.28
N HIS A 410 -17.08 14.70 -6.33
CA HIS A 410 -17.12 13.67 -7.38
C HIS A 410 -17.14 12.27 -6.73
N PRO A 411 -18.26 11.86 -6.11
CA PRO A 411 -18.33 10.60 -5.36
C PRO A 411 -18.08 9.37 -6.24
N ALA A 412 -18.27 9.48 -7.56
CA ALA A 412 -17.94 8.41 -8.52
C ALA A 412 -16.42 8.15 -8.63
N TRP A 413 -15.56 9.10 -8.26
CA TRP A 413 -14.11 8.91 -8.33
C TRP A 413 -13.56 8.04 -7.20
N GLY A 414 -14.28 7.92 -6.07
CA GLY A 414 -13.86 7.17 -4.90
C GLY A 414 -14.24 7.83 -3.58
N GLU A 415 -13.72 7.29 -2.49
CA GLU A 415 -13.97 7.75 -1.12
C GLU A 415 -12.66 7.89 -0.32
N VAL A 416 -12.72 8.67 0.77
CA VAL A 416 -11.58 8.83 1.70
C VAL A 416 -11.66 7.75 2.77
N ALA A 417 -10.83 6.72 2.65
CA ALA A 417 -10.73 5.65 3.64
C ALA A 417 -10.04 6.13 4.93
N ALA A 418 -9.01 6.98 4.83
CA ALA A 418 -8.39 7.62 5.98
C ALA A 418 -7.79 8.99 5.62
N ASP A 419 -7.91 9.96 6.54
CA ASP A 419 -7.27 11.26 6.46
C ASP A 419 -6.40 11.48 7.70
N ARG A 420 -5.08 11.58 7.48
CA ARG A 420 -4.09 11.79 8.54
C ARG A 420 -4.39 13.03 9.39
N VAL A 421 -4.90 14.11 8.79
CA VAL A 421 -5.25 15.34 9.51
C VAL A 421 -6.40 15.09 10.48
N LYS A 422 -7.40 14.32 10.04
CA LYS A 422 -8.55 13.93 10.86
C LYS A 422 -8.15 13.00 12.00
N VAL A 423 -7.40 11.93 11.70
CA VAL A 423 -6.88 10.98 12.72
C VAL A 423 -6.05 11.72 13.76
N ARG A 424 -5.20 12.67 13.34
CA ARG A 424 -4.40 13.47 14.27
C ARG A 424 -5.24 14.39 15.14
N ALA A 425 -6.33 14.95 14.63
CA ALA A 425 -7.27 15.75 15.41
C ALA A 425 -8.00 14.87 16.43
N GLU A 426 -8.52 13.71 16.02
CA GLU A 426 -9.19 12.74 16.89
C GLU A 426 -8.29 12.25 18.04
N LEU A 427 -7.02 11.92 17.75
CA LEU A 427 -6.06 11.52 18.78
C LEU A 427 -5.73 12.67 19.75
N ARG A 428 -5.67 13.92 19.26
CA ARG A 428 -5.40 15.11 20.08
C ARG A 428 -6.57 15.46 21.00
N ASP A 429 -7.79 15.37 20.48
CA ASP A 429 -9.02 15.75 21.17
C ASP A 429 -9.57 14.61 22.04
N ALA A 430 -8.87 13.47 22.10
CA ALA A 430 -9.21 12.35 22.96
C ALA A 430 -9.36 12.79 24.43
N PRO A 431 -10.49 12.46 25.11
CA PRO A 431 -10.83 13.00 26.44
C PRO A 431 -9.75 12.78 27.49
N LEU A 432 -9.07 11.62 27.46
CA LEU A 432 -7.96 11.32 28.37
C LEU A 432 -6.77 12.27 28.17
N GLY A 433 -6.42 12.58 26.92
CA GLY A 433 -5.32 13.47 26.58
C GLY A 433 -5.60 14.90 27.05
N ALA A 434 -6.81 15.40 26.78
CA ALA A 434 -7.25 16.71 27.23
C ALA A 434 -7.29 16.83 28.77
N ALA A 435 -7.76 15.80 29.47
CA ALA A 435 -7.81 15.77 30.93
C ALA A 435 -6.41 15.76 31.57
N LEU A 436 -5.50 14.90 31.07
CA LEU A 436 -4.11 14.85 31.56
C LEU A 436 -3.36 16.15 31.29
N GLN A 437 -3.54 16.74 30.10
CA GLN A 437 -2.96 18.03 29.76
C GLN A 437 -3.49 19.14 30.67
N GLY A 438 -4.80 19.17 30.93
CA GLY A 438 -5.42 20.10 31.87
C GLY A 438 -4.86 19.95 33.28
N ALA A 439 -4.72 18.72 33.77
CA ALA A 439 -4.15 18.44 35.09
C ALA A 439 -2.70 18.90 35.23
N LEU A 440 -1.85 18.68 34.22
CA LEU A 440 -0.45 19.12 34.22
C LEU A 440 -0.32 20.66 34.21
N VAL A 441 -1.17 21.35 33.45
CA VAL A 441 -1.19 22.82 33.41
C VAL A 441 -1.68 23.39 34.74
N LEU A 442 -2.75 22.85 35.30
CA LEU A 442 -3.27 23.25 36.62
C LEU A 442 -2.26 22.98 37.73
N GLY A 443 -1.62 21.80 37.71
CA GLY A 443 -0.58 21.44 38.66
C GLY A 443 0.63 22.37 38.60
N PHE A 444 1.06 22.75 37.39
CA PHE A 444 2.11 23.75 37.19
C PHE A 444 1.68 25.13 37.69
N ALA A 445 0.47 25.58 37.36
CA ALA A 445 -0.04 26.88 37.80
C ALA A 445 -0.14 26.96 39.32
N ALA A 446 -0.63 25.91 39.97
CA ALA A 446 -0.67 25.81 41.43
C ALA A 446 0.75 25.84 42.03
N ALA A 447 1.68 25.03 41.50
CA ALA A 447 3.06 25.01 41.96
C ALA A 447 3.76 26.36 41.80
N LEU A 448 3.49 27.07 40.70
CA LEU A 448 4.00 28.41 40.45
C LEU A 448 3.41 29.42 41.44
N ALA A 449 2.11 29.39 41.68
CA ALA A 449 1.45 30.26 42.66
C ALA A 449 2.03 30.06 44.07
N PHE A 450 2.18 28.80 44.50
CA PHE A 450 2.83 28.49 45.78
C PHE A 450 4.29 28.95 45.84
N ALA A 451 5.04 28.83 44.75
CA ALA A 451 6.41 29.32 44.70
C ALA A 451 6.49 30.84 44.82
N VAL A 452 5.59 31.58 44.17
CA VAL A 452 5.52 33.05 44.30
C VAL A 452 5.16 33.44 45.73
N ILE A 453 4.16 32.79 46.34
CA ILE A 453 3.77 33.05 47.73
C ILE A 453 4.94 32.78 48.68
N ALA A 454 5.59 31.62 48.56
CA ALA A 454 6.73 31.26 49.39
C ALA A 454 7.89 32.24 49.24
N PHE A 455 8.17 32.68 48.01
CA PHE A 455 9.20 33.69 47.73
C PHE A 455 8.88 35.03 48.38
N VAL A 456 7.64 35.52 48.25
CA VAL A 456 7.21 36.78 48.87
C VAL A 456 7.30 36.71 50.39
N VAL A 457 6.86 35.60 51.01
CA VAL A 457 6.97 35.38 52.45
C VAL A 457 8.44 35.37 52.89
N ASN A 458 9.30 34.62 52.20
CA ASN A 458 10.73 34.56 52.53
C ASN A 458 11.41 35.93 52.42
N ALA A 459 11.09 36.70 51.37
CA ALA A 459 11.60 38.05 51.18
C ALA A 459 11.12 38.99 52.31
N ALA A 460 9.86 38.89 52.72
CA ALA A 460 9.30 39.68 53.81
C ALA A 460 9.95 39.34 55.17
N VAL A 461 10.15 38.06 55.47
CA VAL A 461 10.82 37.59 56.70
C VAL A 461 12.27 38.09 56.73
N THR A 462 13.02 37.90 55.65
CA THR A 462 14.43 38.35 55.54
C THR A 462 14.54 39.87 55.72
N ALA A 463 13.61 40.63 55.12
CA ALA A 463 13.56 42.08 55.30
C ALA A 463 13.27 42.48 56.75
N GLY A 464 12.38 41.75 57.43
CA GLY A 464 12.06 41.94 58.85
C GLY A 464 13.23 41.65 59.79
N GLU A 465 13.97 40.56 59.58
CA GLU A 465 15.13 40.19 60.39
C GLU A 465 16.27 41.20 60.26
N ARG A 466 16.49 41.73 59.06
CA ARG A 466 17.57 42.71 58.77
C ARG A 466 17.18 44.17 59.02
N THR A 467 16.01 44.44 59.61
CA THR A 467 15.54 45.82 59.86
C THR A 467 16.51 46.66 60.70
N ARG A 468 17.23 46.02 61.66
CA ARG A 468 18.24 46.71 62.49
C ARG A 468 19.48 47.10 61.69
N GLU A 469 19.95 46.24 60.80
CA GLU A 469 21.08 46.52 59.91
C GLU A 469 20.75 47.64 58.93
N PHE A 470 19.52 47.65 58.40
CA PHE A 470 19.03 48.73 57.54
C PHE A 470 18.89 50.06 58.28
N ALA A 471 18.57 50.07 59.57
CA ALA A 471 18.54 51.29 60.38
C ALA A 471 19.95 51.90 60.53
N VAL A 472 20.98 51.07 60.71
CA VAL A 472 22.39 51.49 60.79
C VAL A 472 22.88 52.05 59.45
N LEU A 473 22.62 51.35 58.34
CA LEU A 473 23.00 51.83 57.00
C LEU A 473 22.30 53.15 56.62
N ARG A 474 21.06 53.34 57.08
CA ARG A 474 20.32 54.60 56.87
C ARG A 474 20.89 55.74 57.71
N ALA A 475 21.36 55.47 58.93
CA ALA A 475 22.07 56.44 59.76
C ALA A 475 23.43 56.86 59.16
N LEU A 476 24.02 56.02 58.32
CA LEU A 476 25.25 56.29 57.54
C LEU A 476 24.98 56.98 56.19
N GLY A 477 23.72 57.33 55.87
CA GLY A 477 23.36 58.10 54.68
C GLY A 477 23.01 57.29 53.42
N VAL A 478 22.88 55.97 53.51
CA VAL A 478 22.52 55.14 52.34
C VAL A 478 21.06 55.37 51.93
N HIS A 479 20.83 55.63 50.64
CA HIS A 479 19.49 55.93 50.11
C HIS A 479 18.60 54.66 50.12
N PRO A 480 17.29 54.73 50.47
CA PRO A 480 16.41 53.55 50.58
C PRO A 480 16.34 52.68 49.32
N ARG A 481 16.46 53.31 48.15
CA ARG A 481 16.50 52.61 46.85
C ARG A 481 17.75 51.74 46.66
N GLN A 482 18.89 52.13 47.22
CA GLN A 482 20.13 51.35 47.11
C GLN A 482 20.06 50.08 47.97
N VAL A 483 19.47 50.19 49.17
CA VAL A 483 19.22 49.04 50.05
C VAL A 483 18.23 48.05 49.41
N ALA A 484 17.15 48.56 48.82
CA ALA A 484 16.20 47.74 48.08
C ALA A 484 16.83 47.08 46.83
N GLY A 485 17.69 47.79 46.11
CA GLY A 485 18.42 47.26 44.95
C GLY A 485 19.39 46.15 45.34
N MET A 486 20.10 46.28 46.45
CA MET A 486 20.99 45.24 46.97
C MET A 486 20.21 43.96 47.34
N LEU A 487 19.09 44.11 48.05
CA LEU A 487 18.21 42.99 48.38
C LEU A 487 17.64 42.34 47.11
N ALA A 488 17.26 43.14 46.11
CA ALA A 488 16.76 42.62 44.84
C ALA A 488 17.83 41.77 44.11
N ILE A 489 19.10 42.18 44.13
CA ILE A 489 20.20 41.40 43.54
C ILE A 489 20.45 40.10 44.32
N GLU A 490 20.47 40.15 45.65
CA GLU A 490 20.62 38.95 46.50
C GLU A 490 19.50 37.94 46.23
N GLN A 491 18.25 38.41 46.17
CA GLN A 491 17.11 37.54 45.86
C GLN A 491 17.13 37.06 44.41
N ALA A 492 17.56 37.90 43.45
CA ALA A 492 17.69 37.48 42.06
C ALA A 492 18.70 36.33 41.90
N TYR A 493 19.81 36.36 42.63
CA TYR A 493 20.79 35.28 42.64
C TYR A 493 20.19 33.95 43.13
N LEU A 494 19.42 33.99 44.23
CA LEU A 494 18.73 32.81 44.75
C LEU A 494 17.67 32.29 43.78
N VAL A 495 16.92 33.18 43.14
CA VAL A 495 15.94 32.82 42.10
C VAL A 495 16.64 32.12 40.94
N VAL A 496 17.73 32.68 40.42
CA VAL A 496 18.49 32.08 39.31
C VAL A 496 19.02 30.70 39.68
N LEU A 497 19.62 30.52 40.86
CA LEU A 497 20.05 29.21 41.35
C LEU A 497 18.88 28.22 41.48
N GLY A 498 17.75 28.67 42.01
CA GLY A 498 16.54 27.86 42.14
C GLY A 498 15.95 27.46 40.78
N LEU A 499 16.01 28.35 39.79
CA LEU A 499 15.60 28.07 38.41
C LEU A 499 16.52 27.02 37.78
N LEU A 500 17.85 27.19 37.89
CA LEU A 500 18.83 26.26 37.34
C LEU A 500 18.72 24.87 37.99
N GLY A 501 18.73 24.82 39.33
CA GLY A 501 18.59 23.56 40.06
C GLY A 501 17.24 22.90 39.84
N GLY A 502 16.16 23.68 39.77
CA GLY A 502 14.82 23.19 39.47
C GLY A 502 14.71 22.62 38.06
N THR A 503 15.29 23.28 37.05
CA THR A 503 15.32 22.78 35.67
C THR A 503 16.15 21.51 35.57
N PHE A 504 17.34 21.47 36.17
CA PHE A 504 18.18 20.27 36.19
C PHE A 504 17.45 19.08 36.82
N LEU A 505 16.85 19.29 37.99
CA LEU A 505 16.07 18.26 38.68
C LEU A 505 14.86 17.81 37.84
N GLY A 506 14.15 18.76 37.22
CA GLY A 506 13.02 18.47 36.35
C GLY A 506 13.40 17.60 35.16
N LEU A 507 14.53 17.90 34.49
CA LEU A 507 15.06 17.09 33.39
C LEU A 507 15.49 15.70 33.86
N ALA A 508 16.16 15.61 35.01
CA ALA A 508 16.60 14.34 35.58
C ALA A 508 15.41 13.43 35.92
N VAL A 509 14.39 13.98 36.60
CA VAL A 509 13.13 13.27 36.91
C VAL A 509 12.41 12.87 35.62
N ALA A 510 12.30 13.77 34.63
CA ALA A 510 11.65 13.44 33.37
C ALA A 510 12.33 12.27 32.65
N ARG A 511 13.67 12.25 32.63
CA ARG A 511 14.44 11.17 32.01
C ARG A 511 14.29 9.83 32.73
N LEU A 512 14.18 9.84 34.05
CA LEU A 512 14.09 8.62 34.86
C LEU A 512 12.65 8.07 34.95
N VAL A 513 11.66 8.95 35.11
CA VAL A 513 10.28 8.55 35.44
C VAL A 513 9.43 8.35 34.19
N VAL A 514 9.54 9.22 33.18
CA VAL A 514 8.67 9.15 31.98
C VAL A 514 8.74 7.79 31.27
N PRO A 515 9.92 7.17 31.06
CA PRO A 515 9.99 5.85 30.43
C PRO A 515 9.23 4.75 31.20
N HIS A 516 9.20 4.82 32.53
CA HIS A 516 8.59 3.79 33.37
C HIS A 516 7.08 3.97 33.53
N VAL A 517 6.59 5.21 33.58
CA VAL A 517 5.15 5.50 33.69
C VAL A 517 4.41 5.11 32.40
N VAL A 518 5.05 5.27 31.25
CA VAL A 518 4.49 4.85 29.95
C VAL A 518 4.32 3.32 29.88
N LEU A 519 5.11 2.55 30.62
CA LEU A 519 5.01 1.09 30.68
C LEU A 519 3.97 0.58 31.70
N SER A 520 3.58 1.40 32.70
CA SER A 520 2.74 0.94 33.81
C SER A 520 1.27 1.39 33.73
N VAL A 521 0.96 2.48 33.01
CA VAL A 521 -0.41 3.06 32.95
C VAL A 521 -1.18 2.62 31.71
N GLN A 522 -0.46 2.19 30.66
CA GLN A 522 -1.04 1.60 29.46
C GLN A 522 -0.61 0.14 29.45
N SER A 523 -1.52 -0.79 29.79
CA SER A 523 -1.27 -2.24 29.75
C SER A 523 -1.00 -2.78 28.32
N ALA A 524 -0.73 -1.89 27.36
CA ALA A 524 -0.38 -2.17 25.98
C ALA A 524 0.89 -1.38 25.64
N GLN A 525 1.89 -2.06 25.05
CA GLN A 525 3.11 -1.39 24.59
C GLN A 525 2.76 -0.22 23.65
N PRO A 526 3.51 0.91 23.70
CA PRO A 526 3.35 1.98 22.73
C PRO A 526 3.47 1.42 21.31
N TYR A 527 2.41 1.61 20.52
CA TYR A 527 2.37 1.19 19.12
C TYR A 527 2.18 2.43 18.25
N PRO A 528 2.99 2.63 17.21
CA PRO A 528 4.05 1.74 16.71
C PRO A 528 5.25 1.60 17.65
N PRO A 529 5.99 0.46 17.57
CA PRO A 529 7.24 0.28 18.28
C PRO A 529 8.28 1.33 17.82
N ALA A 530 9.03 1.87 18.79
CA ALA A 530 10.04 2.90 18.57
C ALA A 530 11.36 2.34 18.04
#